data_AF-A0A0P7Y712-F1
#
_entry.id   AF-A0A0P7Y712-F1
#
_cell.length_a   1.000
_cell.length_b   1.000
_cell.length_c   1.000
_cell.angle_alpha   90.00
_cell.angle_beta   90.00
_cell.angle_gamma   90.00
#
_symmetry.space_group_name_H-M   'P 1'
#
loop_
_entity.id
_entity.type
_entity.pdbx_description
1 polymer ?
#
loop_
_entity_poly.entity_id
_entity_poly.type
_entity_poly.pdbx_seq_one_letter_code
_entity_poly.pdbx_strand_id
1 'polypeptide(L)'
;MPEDLIASHPDSSVRAICPRPGGGHVVTMGFPGLDIDLRGQALMNPDRMDATLAHACDAGMRLLLILTQPDELPRDAIASLRRAVNARGFCAIALPIEDYSVPSAAFMRAWRRLSPAFTTVFASGESVAMSCQYGAGRSGVVAAMHLIDAGHTPEHAVRLLRQQFPETVENDHQFAWLTRYAMGS
;
A
#
# COMPACT_ATOMS: atom_id res chain seq x y z
N MET A 1 -27.24 -3.51 8.49
CA MET A 1 -25.82 -3.91 8.64
C MET A 1 -25.10 -2.65 9.06
N PRO A 2 -24.33 -2.62 10.16
CA PRO A 2 -23.60 -1.41 10.48
C PRO A 2 -22.53 -1.23 9.41
N GLU A 3 -22.60 -0.09 8.74
CA GLU A 3 -21.54 0.42 7.88
C GLU A 3 -20.36 0.74 8.81
N ASP A 4 -19.34 -0.11 8.77
CA ASP A 4 -18.05 0.19 9.41
C ASP A 4 -17.43 1.37 8.65
N LEU A 5 -17.88 2.57 9.02
CA LEU A 5 -17.18 3.83 8.80
C LEU A 5 -15.77 3.61 9.33
N ILE A 6 -14.81 3.44 8.42
CA ILE A 6 -13.39 3.56 8.73
C ILE A 6 -13.25 4.86 9.50
N ALA A 7 -13.03 4.75 10.82
CA ALA A 7 -12.89 5.92 11.68
C ALA A 7 -11.83 6.82 11.04
N SER A 8 -12.16 8.10 10.83
CA SER A 8 -11.17 9.06 10.38
C SER A 8 -10.09 9.13 11.44
N HIS A 9 -8.92 8.59 11.13
CA HIS A 9 -7.72 8.72 11.95
C HIS A 9 -6.94 9.90 11.35
N PRO A 10 -7.18 11.15 11.80
CA PRO A 10 -6.56 12.34 11.20
C PRO A 10 -5.03 12.27 11.20
N ASP A 11 -4.46 11.52 12.15
CA ASP A 11 -3.03 11.34 12.32
C ASP A 11 -2.46 10.14 11.53
N SER A 12 -3.31 9.36 10.84
CA SER A 12 -2.92 8.19 10.06
C SER A 12 -2.76 8.50 8.57
N SER A 13 -1.75 7.88 7.98
CA SER A 13 -1.49 7.93 6.54
C SER A 13 -2.22 6.83 5.74
N VAL A 14 -3.06 6.00 6.37
CA VAL A 14 -3.94 5.03 5.68
C VAL A 14 -4.95 5.76 4.78
N ARG A 15 -5.17 5.21 3.59
CA ARG A 15 -6.00 5.80 2.52
C ARG A 15 -7.17 4.92 2.14
N ALA A 16 -6.94 3.62 1.95
CA ALA A 16 -8.00 2.66 1.69
C ALA A 16 -7.72 1.32 2.37
N ILE A 17 -8.78 0.66 2.82
CA ILE A 17 -8.82 -0.72 3.32
C ILE A 17 -9.92 -1.42 2.53
N CYS A 18 -9.55 -2.17 1.50
CA CYS A 18 -10.52 -2.86 0.65
C CYS A 18 -10.47 -4.38 0.88
N PRO A 19 -11.62 -5.05 1.08
CA PRO A 19 -11.65 -6.50 1.20
C PRO A 19 -11.14 -7.15 -0.08
N ARG A 20 -10.31 -8.17 0.06
CA ARG A 20 -9.80 -8.95 -1.08
C ARG A 20 -10.58 -10.27 -1.17
N PRO A 21 -11.13 -10.64 -2.34
CA PRO A 21 -11.64 -11.99 -2.53
C PRO A 21 -10.57 -13.03 -2.20
N GLY A 22 -10.97 -14.09 -1.49
CA GLY A 22 -10.04 -15.11 -0.98
C GLY A 22 -9.45 -14.82 0.40
N GLY A 23 -9.74 -13.66 1.02
CA GLY A 23 -9.47 -13.37 2.43
C GLY A 23 -8.63 -12.11 2.66
N GLY A 24 -8.81 -11.52 3.84
CA GLY A 24 -8.10 -10.32 4.29
C GLY A 24 -8.44 -9.05 3.53
N HIS A 25 -7.55 -8.06 3.61
CA HIS A 25 -7.71 -6.77 2.95
C HIS A 25 -6.43 -6.34 2.22
N VAL A 26 -6.62 -5.57 1.15
CA VAL A 26 -5.57 -4.72 0.60
C VAL A 26 -5.64 -3.35 1.27
N VAL A 27 -4.51 -2.87 1.77
CA VAL A 27 -4.44 -1.58 2.48
C VAL A 27 -3.50 -0.64 1.73
N THR A 28 -3.95 0.56 1.39
CA THR A 28 -3.06 1.61 0.84
C THR A 28 -2.77 2.67 1.88
N MET A 29 -1.53 3.15 1.92
CA MET A 29 -1.13 4.22 2.81
C MET A 29 0.04 5.04 2.25
N GLY A 30 0.18 6.28 2.73
CA GLY A 30 1.43 7.03 2.59
C GLY A 30 2.56 6.39 3.40
N PHE A 31 3.77 6.92 3.28
CA PHE A 31 4.90 6.38 4.03
C PHE A 31 4.65 6.61 5.53
N PRO A 32 4.69 5.56 6.38
CA PRO A 32 4.29 5.70 7.77
C PRO A 32 5.25 6.66 8.49
N GLY A 33 4.67 7.73 9.04
CA GLY A 33 5.42 8.80 9.69
C GLY A 33 6.05 9.83 8.76
N LEU A 34 5.93 9.72 7.44
CA LEU A 34 6.37 10.80 6.56
C LEU A 34 5.48 12.02 6.76
N ASP A 35 6.09 13.16 7.03
CA ASP A 35 5.43 14.44 7.24
C ASP A 35 6.26 15.56 6.61
N ILE A 36 5.72 16.77 6.59
CA ILE A 36 6.38 17.95 6.02
C ILE A 36 6.47 19.03 7.11
N ASP A 37 7.66 19.61 7.32
CA ASP A 37 7.80 20.73 8.25
C ASP A 37 7.23 22.04 7.69
N LEU A 38 7.23 23.08 8.53
CA LEU A 38 6.81 24.44 8.15
C LEU A 38 7.65 25.05 7.01
N ARG A 39 8.78 24.45 6.64
CA ARG A 39 9.67 24.87 5.55
C ARG A 39 9.48 24.05 4.29
N GLY A 40 8.55 23.10 4.27
CA GLY A 40 8.31 22.22 3.13
C GLY A 40 9.28 21.04 3.04
N GLN A 41 10.05 20.74 4.09
CA GLN A 41 11.02 19.65 4.09
C GLN A 41 10.42 18.37 4.66
N ALA A 42 10.70 17.25 4.00
CA ALA A 42 10.28 15.93 4.47
C ALA A 42 10.98 15.57 5.78
N LEU A 43 10.20 15.10 6.76
CA LEU A 43 10.67 14.63 8.06
C LEU A 43 9.94 13.35 8.49
N MET A 44 10.50 12.70 9.52
CA MET A 44 9.85 11.57 10.18
C MET A 44 9.14 12.03 11.46
N ASN A 45 7.83 11.84 11.50
CA ASN A 45 6.94 12.07 12.64
C ASN A 45 6.62 10.71 13.31
N PRO A 46 7.16 10.45 14.51
CA PRO A 46 6.95 9.18 15.21
C PRO A 46 5.50 8.91 15.57
N ASP A 47 4.73 9.93 15.95
CA ASP A 47 3.32 9.76 16.36
C ASP A 47 2.46 9.38 15.14
N ARG A 48 2.69 10.04 14.00
CA ARG A 48 2.07 9.66 12.72
C ARG A 48 2.47 8.26 12.29
N MET A 49 3.74 7.86 12.50
CA MET A 49 4.19 6.49 12.22
C MET A 49 3.40 5.48 13.06
N ASP A 50 3.30 5.75 14.37
CA ASP A 50 2.62 4.89 15.32
C ASP A 50 1.14 4.73 14.97
N ALA A 51 0.44 5.85 14.75
CA ALA A 51 -0.97 5.89 14.37
C ALA A 51 -1.25 5.18 13.03
N THR A 52 -0.41 5.44 12.02
CA THR A 52 -0.56 4.80 10.70
C THR A 52 -0.39 3.28 10.78
N LEU A 53 0.65 2.82 11.49
CA LEU A 53 0.93 1.39 11.61
C LEU A 53 -0.09 0.69 12.51
N ALA A 54 -0.57 1.34 13.58
CA ALA A 54 -1.64 0.82 14.42
C ALA A 54 -2.92 0.63 13.60
N HIS A 55 -3.36 1.66 12.89
CA HIS A 55 -4.56 1.59 12.04
C HIS A 55 -4.46 0.49 10.97
N ALA A 56 -3.29 0.35 10.31
CA ALA A 56 -3.09 -0.74 9.36
C ALA A 56 -3.09 -2.13 10.04
N CYS A 57 -2.50 -2.26 11.24
CA CYS A 57 -2.52 -3.50 12.02
C CYS A 57 -3.94 -3.88 12.48
N ASP A 58 -4.77 -2.91 12.84
CA ASP A 58 -6.18 -3.11 13.20
C ASP A 58 -6.99 -3.62 12.01
N ALA A 59 -6.61 -3.20 10.80
CA ALA A 59 -7.12 -3.76 9.55
C ALA A 59 -6.53 -5.15 9.19
N GLY A 60 -5.77 -5.76 10.11
CA GLY A 60 -5.18 -7.10 9.95
C GLY A 60 -3.85 -7.13 9.21
N MET A 61 -3.15 -6.00 9.02
CA MET A 61 -1.87 -5.98 8.30
C MET A 61 -0.82 -6.88 8.97
N ARG A 62 -0.22 -7.75 8.15
CA ARG A 62 0.90 -8.62 8.53
C ARG A 62 2.08 -8.56 7.57
N LEU A 63 1.86 -7.96 6.41
CA LEU A 63 2.90 -7.70 5.42
C LEU A 63 2.77 -6.27 4.89
N LEU A 64 3.88 -5.54 4.89
CA LEU A 64 4.02 -4.20 4.33
C LEU A 64 4.94 -4.22 3.11
N LEU A 65 4.46 -3.74 1.97
CA LEU A 65 5.27 -3.44 0.79
C LEU A 65 5.67 -1.97 0.78
N ILE A 66 6.97 -1.71 0.76
CA ILE A 66 7.55 -0.36 0.64
C ILE A 66 7.91 -0.15 -0.83
N LEU A 67 7.16 0.74 -1.48
CA LEU A 67 7.24 1.02 -2.91
C LEU A 67 8.07 2.26 -3.23
N THR A 68 8.47 3.03 -2.22
CA THR A 68 9.38 4.17 -2.38
C THR A 68 10.82 3.71 -2.59
N GLN A 69 11.56 4.46 -3.40
CA GLN A 69 13.01 4.40 -3.49
C GLN A 69 13.63 5.07 -2.25
N PRO A 70 14.80 4.61 -1.78
CA PRO A 70 15.42 5.14 -0.55
C PRO A 70 15.78 6.63 -0.59
N ASP A 71 16.05 7.18 -1.78
CA ASP A 71 16.37 8.60 -2.01
C ASP A 71 15.15 9.52 -1.98
N GLU A 72 13.94 8.96 -2.02
CA GLU A 72 12.68 9.69 -1.83
C GLU A 72 12.35 9.96 -0.36
N LEU A 73 13.10 9.37 0.58
CA LEU A 73 12.78 9.38 2.01
C LEU A 73 13.83 10.13 2.84
N PRO A 74 13.44 10.68 4.01
CA PRO A 74 14.39 11.14 5.01
C PRO A 74 15.40 10.04 5.37
N ARG A 75 16.64 10.42 5.67
CA ARG A 75 17.76 9.46 5.86
C ARG A 75 17.48 8.40 6.93
N ASP A 76 16.70 8.73 7.96
CA ASP A 76 16.38 7.85 9.07
C ASP A 76 15.07 7.05 8.86
N ALA A 77 14.31 7.32 7.80
CA ALA A 77 12.98 6.75 7.57
C ALA A 77 12.96 5.22 7.59
N ILE A 78 13.86 4.57 6.84
CA ILE A 78 13.95 3.10 6.77
C ILE A 78 14.40 2.51 8.11
N ALA A 79 15.33 3.16 8.81
CA ALA A 79 15.80 2.70 10.11
C ALA A 79 14.68 2.80 11.16
N SER A 80 13.92 3.90 11.14
CA SER A 80 12.75 4.13 12.00
C SER A 80 11.64 3.12 11.73
N LEU A 81 11.31 2.89 10.45
CA LEU A 81 10.33 1.88 10.06
C LEU A 81 10.75 0.47 10.50
N ARG A 82 12.01 0.08 10.32
CA ARG A 82 12.52 -1.23 10.78
C ARG A 82 12.34 -1.43 12.29
N ARG A 83 12.58 -0.40 13.10
CA ARG A 83 12.32 -0.48 14.56
C ARG A 83 10.83 -0.68 14.84
N ALA A 84 9.96 0.06 14.18
CA ALA A 84 8.52 -0.03 14.37
C ALA A 84 7.94 -1.39 13.91
N VAL A 85 8.45 -1.94 12.80
CA VAL A 85 8.12 -3.28 12.28
C VAL A 85 8.48 -4.35 13.31
N ASN A 86 9.72 -4.33 13.82
CA ASN A 86 10.19 -5.30 14.81
C ASN A 86 9.38 -5.24 16.11
N ALA A 87 8.99 -4.05 16.56
CA ALA A 87 8.19 -3.88 17.76
C ALA A 87 6.77 -4.43 17.65
N ARG A 88 6.21 -4.50 16.43
CA ARG A 88 4.83 -4.92 16.16
C ARG A 88 4.69 -6.35 15.62
N GLY A 89 5.81 -6.99 15.24
CA GLY A 89 5.83 -8.39 14.83
C GLY A 89 5.21 -8.67 13.45
N PHE A 90 5.17 -7.69 12.55
CA PHE A 90 4.81 -7.90 11.14
C PHE A 90 6.04 -7.86 10.23
N CYS A 91 5.88 -8.21 8.95
CA CYS A 91 6.98 -8.22 7.97
C CYS A 91 6.92 -6.99 7.06
N ALA A 92 8.08 -6.46 6.66
CA ALA A 92 8.17 -5.42 5.64
C ALA A 92 9.14 -5.83 4.51
N ILE A 93 8.74 -5.61 3.26
CA ILE A 93 9.51 -5.92 2.06
C ILE A 93 9.64 -4.65 1.23
N ALA A 94 10.88 -4.28 0.90
CA ALA A 94 11.14 -3.21 -0.06
C ALA A 94 11.03 -3.75 -1.49
N LEU A 95 10.13 -3.14 -2.28
CA LEU A 95 9.91 -3.47 -3.67
C LEU A 95 9.66 -2.17 -4.46
N PRO A 96 10.72 -1.36 -4.66
CA PRO A 96 10.58 0.01 -5.14
C PRO A 96 10.03 0.11 -6.56
N ILE A 97 9.21 1.13 -6.78
CA ILE A 97 8.73 1.59 -8.09
C ILE A 97 9.13 3.05 -8.22
N GLU A 98 9.73 3.42 -9.35
CA GLU A 98 10.08 4.80 -9.69
C GLU A 98 8.85 5.72 -9.57
N ASP A 99 9.06 6.95 -9.11
CA ASP A 99 7.95 7.86 -8.84
C ASP A 99 7.13 8.18 -10.11
N TYR A 100 5.82 8.37 -9.93
CA TYR A 100 4.82 8.53 -11.00
C TYR A 100 4.81 7.44 -12.10
N SER A 101 5.56 6.36 -11.91
CA SER A 101 5.73 5.30 -12.90
C SER A 101 4.85 4.09 -12.60
N VAL A 102 4.96 3.09 -13.46
CA VAL A 102 4.26 1.80 -13.36
C VAL A 102 5.25 0.68 -13.04
N PRO A 103 4.79 -0.47 -12.53
CA PRO A 103 5.68 -1.59 -12.25
C PRO A 103 6.51 -2.02 -13.47
N SER A 104 7.83 -2.04 -13.30
CA SER A 104 8.78 -2.43 -14.33
C SER A 104 8.85 -3.94 -14.54
N ALA A 105 9.50 -4.40 -15.61
CA ALA A 105 9.75 -5.82 -15.82
C ALA A 105 10.53 -6.47 -14.66
N ALA A 106 11.44 -5.71 -14.03
CA ALA A 106 12.19 -6.17 -12.86
C ALA A 106 11.28 -6.33 -11.63
N PHE A 107 10.40 -5.36 -11.39
CA PHE A 107 9.36 -5.46 -10.38
C PHE A 107 8.51 -6.71 -10.61
N MET A 108 8.00 -6.93 -11.82
CA MET A 108 7.12 -8.06 -12.11
C MET A 108 7.80 -9.42 -11.91
N ARG A 109 9.12 -9.53 -12.13
CA ARG A 109 9.86 -10.75 -11.79
C ARG A 109 9.90 -11.00 -10.28
N ALA A 110 10.11 -9.95 -9.48
CA ALA A 110 10.10 -10.05 -8.02
C ALA A 110 8.68 -10.29 -7.49
N TRP A 111 7.67 -9.63 -8.04
CA TRP A 111 6.25 -9.83 -7.74
C TRP A 111 5.85 -11.30 -7.85
N ARG A 112 6.17 -11.95 -8.97
CA ARG A 112 5.89 -13.38 -9.17
C ARG A 112 6.58 -14.28 -8.15
N ARG A 113 7.79 -13.92 -7.69
CA ARG A 113 8.50 -14.67 -6.64
C ARG A 113 7.85 -14.50 -5.27
N LEU A 114 7.25 -13.34 -5.00
CA LEU A 114 6.58 -13.02 -3.74
C LEU A 114 5.11 -13.49 -3.71
N SER A 115 4.50 -13.80 -4.86
CA SER A 115 3.11 -14.25 -4.96
C SER A 115 2.72 -15.37 -3.98
N PRO A 116 3.54 -16.41 -3.73
CA PRO A 116 3.21 -17.43 -2.72
C PRO A 116 3.09 -16.87 -1.28
N ALA A 117 3.90 -15.87 -0.93
CA ALA A 117 3.82 -15.21 0.36
C ALA A 117 2.51 -14.40 0.49
N PHE A 118 2.13 -13.67 -0.56
CA PHE A 118 0.86 -12.94 -0.59
C PHE A 118 -0.34 -13.88 -0.43
N THR A 119 -0.36 -14.98 -1.20
CA THR A 119 -1.41 -16.00 -1.09
C THR A 119 -1.53 -16.55 0.33
N THR A 120 -0.41 -16.78 1.00
CA THR A 120 -0.40 -17.28 2.39
C THR A 120 -1.01 -16.27 3.37
N VAL A 121 -0.64 -14.99 3.26
CA VAL A 121 -1.19 -13.91 4.10
C VAL A 121 -2.69 -13.81 3.92
N PHE A 122 -3.17 -13.69 2.67
CA PHE A 122 -4.60 -13.53 2.40
C PHE A 122 -5.42 -14.78 2.77
N ALA A 123 -4.91 -15.98 2.50
CA ALA A 123 -5.59 -17.23 2.87
C ALA A 123 -5.75 -17.39 4.40
N SER A 124 -4.91 -16.71 5.18
CA SER A 124 -5.00 -16.66 6.65
C SER A 124 -6.00 -15.60 7.14
N GLY A 125 -6.66 -14.88 6.23
CA GLY A 125 -7.54 -13.75 6.55
C GLY A 125 -6.79 -12.46 6.91
N GLU A 126 -5.47 -12.43 6.72
CA GLU A 126 -4.60 -11.31 7.04
C GLU A 126 -4.44 -10.35 5.85
N SER A 127 -3.97 -9.15 6.12
CA SER A 127 -3.93 -8.05 5.15
C SER A 127 -2.50 -7.73 4.69
N VAL A 128 -2.40 -7.28 3.44
CA VAL A 128 -1.17 -6.74 2.85
C VAL A 128 -1.35 -5.24 2.65
N ALA A 129 -0.41 -4.45 3.17
CA ALA A 129 -0.38 -3.02 3.00
C ALA A 129 0.66 -2.57 1.98
N MET A 130 0.36 -1.52 1.22
CA MET A 130 1.24 -0.92 0.21
C MET A 130 1.47 0.54 0.53
N SER A 131 2.75 0.91 0.59
CA SER A 131 3.19 2.24 1.00
C SER A 131 4.15 2.85 -0.02
N CYS A 132 3.72 3.95 -0.65
CA CYS A 132 4.58 4.90 -1.37
C CYS A 132 4.68 6.19 -0.54
N GLN A 133 4.97 7.35 -1.14
CA GLN A 133 4.99 8.60 -0.36
C GLN A 133 3.59 9.01 0.14
N TYR A 134 2.62 9.12 -0.75
CA TYR A 134 1.28 9.66 -0.45
C TYR A 134 0.17 8.58 -0.30
N GLY A 135 0.37 7.42 -0.92
CA GLY A 135 -0.57 6.29 -0.88
C GLY A 135 -1.59 6.23 -2.04
N ALA A 136 -1.49 7.12 -3.03
CA ALA A 136 -2.42 7.21 -4.17
C ALA A 136 -1.97 6.40 -5.40
N GLY A 137 -0.83 6.79 -6.00
CA GLY A 137 -0.37 6.24 -7.29
C GLY A 137 0.16 4.82 -7.18
N ARG A 138 1.45 4.69 -6.83
CA ARG A 138 2.16 3.39 -6.75
C ARG A 138 1.44 2.41 -5.82
N SER A 139 1.03 2.85 -4.62
CA SER A 139 0.25 2.02 -3.70
C SER A 139 -1.08 1.57 -4.31
N GLY A 140 -1.79 2.48 -4.98
CA GLY A 140 -3.06 2.17 -5.64
C GLY A 140 -2.92 1.18 -6.78
N VAL A 141 -1.88 1.32 -7.61
CA VAL A 141 -1.57 0.38 -8.70
C VAL A 141 -1.32 -1.01 -8.15
N VAL A 142 -0.47 -1.15 -7.12
CA VAL A 142 -0.16 -2.47 -6.53
C VAL A 142 -1.37 -3.04 -5.77
N ALA A 143 -2.18 -2.21 -5.12
CA ALA A 143 -3.45 -2.64 -4.53
C ALA A 143 -4.42 -3.19 -5.57
N ALA A 144 -4.56 -2.49 -6.69
CA ALA A 144 -5.40 -2.93 -7.80
C ALA A 144 -4.88 -4.25 -8.39
N MET A 145 -3.56 -4.45 -8.49
CA MET A 145 -2.99 -5.74 -8.92
C MET A 145 -3.46 -6.90 -8.01
N HIS A 146 -3.41 -6.74 -6.69
CA HIS A 146 -3.89 -7.78 -5.76
C HIS A 146 -5.39 -8.09 -5.89
N LEU A 147 -6.20 -7.07 -6.19
CA LEU A 147 -7.64 -7.22 -6.42
C LEU A 147 -7.93 -7.89 -7.78
N ILE A 148 -7.15 -7.56 -8.81
CA ILE A 148 -7.22 -8.19 -10.13
C ILE A 148 -6.83 -9.67 -10.04
N ASP A 149 -5.73 -9.98 -9.34
CA ASP A 149 -5.28 -11.36 -9.08
C ASP A 149 -6.33 -12.17 -8.29
N ALA A 150 -7.27 -11.49 -7.63
CA ALA A 150 -8.39 -12.09 -6.90
C ALA A 150 -9.68 -12.19 -7.74
N GLY A 151 -9.64 -11.83 -9.03
CA GLY A 151 -10.74 -11.98 -9.98
C GLY A 151 -11.54 -10.72 -10.29
N HIS A 152 -11.15 -9.56 -9.77
CA HIS A 152 -11.77 -8.30 -10.17
C HIS A 152 -11.29 -7.81 -11.55
N THR A 153 -12.14 -7.10 -12.28
CA THR A 153 -11.68 -6.34 -13.45
C THR A 153 -10.89 -5.10 -12.99
N PRO A 154 -9.99 -4.55 -13.83
CA PRO A 154 -9.27 -3.32 -13.53
C PRO A 154 -10.19 -2.16 -13.11
N GLU A 155 -11.29 -1.96 -13.83
CA GLU A 155 -12.28 -0.91 -13.57
C GLU A 155 -12.90 -1.10 -12.19
N HIS A 156 -13.25 -2.35 -11.84
CA HIS A 156 -13.87 -2.62 -10.55
C HIS A 156 -12.88 -2.44 -9.40
N ALA A 157 -11.66 -2.96 -9.54
CA ALA A 157 -10.60 -2.83 -8.54
C ALA A 157 -10.29 -1.36 -8.22
N VAL A 158 -10.07 -0.54 -9.26
CA VAL A 158 -9.79 0.89 -9.09
C VAL A 158 -10.99 1.62 -8.50
N ARG A 159 -12.22 1.28 -8.91
CA ARG A 159 -13.44 1.87 -8.33
C ARG A 159 -13.56 1.61 -6.83
N LEU A 160 -13.27 0.39 -6.36
CA LEU A 160 -13.32 0.07 -4.93
C LEU A 160 -12.34 0.92 -4.12
N LEU A 161 -11.12 1.09 -4.62
CA LEU A 161 -10.11 1.93 -3.97
C LEU A 161 -10.50 3.41 -3.99
N ARG A 162 -11.01 3.92 -5.13
CA ARG A 162 -11.44 5.32 -5.28
C ARG A 162 -12.65 5.70 -4.44
N GLN A 163 -13.48 4.73 -4.04
CA GLN A 163 -14.59 4.98 -3.10
C GLN A 163 -14.09 5.43 -1.73
N GLN A 164 -12.89 5.00 -1.33
CA GLN A 164 -12.28 5.39 -0.05
C GLN A 164 -11.23 6.49 -0.23
N PHE A 165 -10.50 6.46 -1.34
CA PHE A 165 -9.48 7.45 -1.65
C PHE A 165 -9.50 7.86 -3.14
N PRO A 166 -10.21 8.95 -3.49
CA PRO A 166 -10.49 9.34 -4.88
C PRO A 166 -9.26 9.49 -5.78
N GLU A 167 -8.11 9.84 -5.21
CA GLU A 167 -6.84 10.06 -5.93
C GLU A 167 -6.14 8.75 -6.34
N THR A 168 -6.65 7.59 -5.91
CA THR A 168 -6.06 6.28 -6.23
C THR A 168 -5.95 6.06 -7.75
N VAL A 169 -4.76 5.65 -8.21
CA VAL A 169 -4.40 5.55 -9.64
C VAL A 169 -4.50 6.93 -10.29
N GLU A 170 -3.39 7.65 -10.27
CA GLU A 170 -3.32 9.11 -10.45
C GLU A 170 -3.44 9.54 -11.93
N ASN A 171 -3.19 8.64 -12.87
CA ASN A 171 -3.18 8.99 -14.29
C ASN A 171 -3.58 7.82 -15.21
N ASP A 172 -3.90 8.17 -16.46
CA ASP A 172 -4.32 7.22 -17.51
C ASP A 172 -3.22 6.20 -17.84
N HIS A 173 -1.95 6.58 -17.70
CA HIS A 173 -0.82 5.68 -17.94
C HIS A 173 -0.81 4.52 -16.94
N GLN A 174 -1.05 4.80 -15.65
CA GLN A 174 -1.19 3.77 -14.61
C GLN A 174 -2.42 2.89 -14.85
N PHE A 175 -3.56 3.49 -15.22
CA PHE A 175 -4.78 2.72 -15.50
C PHE A 175 -4.61 1.80 -16.72
N ALA A 176 -4.08 2.31 -17.83
CA ALA A 176 -3.82 1.53 -19.04
C ALA A 176 -2.84 0.38 -18.78
N TRP A 177 -1.87 0.58 -17.88
CA TRP A 177 -0.96 -0.48 -17.45
C TRP A 177 -1.71 -1.60 -16.71
N LEU A 178 -2.65 -1.27 -15.80
CA LEU A 178 -3.48 -2.26 -15.10
C LEU A 178 -4.36 -3.07 -16.06
N THR A 179 -4.92 -2.42 -17.09
CA THR A 179 -5.67 -3.12 -18.14
C THR A 179 -4.79 -4.14 -18.87
N ARG A 180 -3.55 -3.77 -19.21
CA ARG A 180 -2.58 -4.70 -19.81
C ARG A 180 -2.18 -5.82 -18.87
N TYR A 181 -2.03 -5.52 -17.59
CA TYR A 181 -1.72 -6.50 -16.55
C TYR A 181 -2.79 -7.59 -16.49
N ALA A 182 -4.07 -7.21 -16.43
CA ALA A 182 -5.19 -8.14 -16.35
C ALA A 182 -5.36 -9.05 -17.57
N MET A 183 -4.85 -8.64 -18.75
CA MET A 183 -4.88 -9.48 -19.96
C MET A 183 -3.78 -10.55 -19.99
N GLY A 184 -2.73 -10.39 -19.18
CA GLY A 184 -1.56 -11.29 -19.15
C GLY A 184 -1.39 -12.05 -17.84
N SER A 185 -2.27 -11.83 -16.87
CA SER A 185 -2.35 -12.52 -15.57
C SER A 185 -3.12 -13.83 -15.67
#